data_AF-A0A087CS83-F1
#
_entry.id   AF-A0A087CS83-F1
#
_cell.length_a   1.000
_cell.length_b   1.000
_cell.length_c   1.000
_cell.angle_alpha   90.00
_cell.angle_beta   90.00
_cell.angle_gamma   90.00
#
_symmetry.space_group_name_H-M   'P 1'
#
loop_
_entity.id
_entity.type
_entity.pdbx_description
1 polymer ?
#
loop_
_entity_poly.entity_id
_entity_poly.type
_entity_poly.pdbx_seq_one_letter_code
_entity_poly.pdbx_strand_id
1 'polypeptide(L)'
;MDRLIEAIAATQNPSVVGLDPTEALVPAQVVASFADEIADEVEDAADRPAAQLAVAYFEYNRAIIDAIADIVPAVKPQIAMYEALGPAGVDAYTMTCEYAQSHGLYVIGDIKRGDIGSTAAAYAGHLSGVAFGAGESGPYDPWHEDAVTVNPYLGTDGITPFVEAATAADKDIFALVRTSNPSSSEIQELELAGGGRVYEHVADLVERWGQGTVGQHRYSRVGAVVGATHPEEGRALRARMPHTFFLVPGYGAQGGTARDVAGMFDDAGSGAIVNSSRGIIGAWRKTGAYSETMSAESALDLVADAARNAAIAMRDDLRAVMP
;
A
#
# COMPACT_ATOMS: atom_id res chain seq x y z
N MET A 1 -9.75 -10.70 -2.25
CA MET A 1 -10.02 -9.54 -3.11
C MET A 1 -11.41 -8.99 -2.86
N ASP A 2 -12.42 -9.87 -2.74
CA ASP A 2 -13.82 -9.49 -2.46
C ASP A 2 -13.95 -8.52 -1.26
N ARG A 3 -13.27 -8.77 -0.14
CA ARG A 3 -13.24 -7.88 1.04
C ARG A 3 -12.84 -6.43 0.71
N LEU A 4 -11.81 -6.25 -0.14
CA LEU A 4 -11.37 -4.92 -0.57
C LEU A 4 -12.44 -4.25 -1.45
N ILE A 5 -13.06 -5.00 -2.35
CA ILE A 5 -14.11 -4.49 -3.24
C ILE A 5 -15.34 -4.06 -2.44
N GLU A 6 -15.73 -4.85 -1.45
CA GLU A 6 -16.81 -4.53 -0.52
C GLU A 6 -16.49 -3.27 0.31
N ALA A 7 -15.25 -3.12 0.78
CA ALA A 7 -14.81 -1.92 1.49
C ALA A 7 -14.85 -0.67 0.58
N ILE A 8 -14.41 -0.79 -0.68
CA ILE A 8 -14.52 0.29 -1.69
C ILE A 8 -15.98 0.66 -1.92
N ALA A 9 -16.87 -0.33 -2.02
CA ALA A 9 -18.30 -0.10 -2.19
C ALA A 9 -18.94 0.55 -0.95
N ALA A 10 -18.57 0.14 0.26
CA ALA A 10 -19.12 0.70 1.50
C ALA A 10 -18.72 2.17 1.69
N THR A 11 -17.47 2.52 1.39
CA THR A 11 -16.94 3.88 1.50
C THR A 11 -17.22 4.74 0.27
N GLN A 12 -17.63 4.10 -0.84
CA GLN A 12 -17.76 4.71 -2.16
C GLN A 12 -16.49 5.46 -2.56
N ASN A 13 -15.33 4.88 -2.24
CA ASN A 13 -14.04 5.52 -2.40
C ASN A 13 -13.00 4.53 -2.96
N PRO A 14 -12.56 4.70 -4.22
CA PRO A 14 -11.58 3.83 -4.85
C PRO A 14 -10.14 4.32 -4.61
N SER A 15 -9.86 4.95 -3.46
CA SER A 15 -8.52 5.39 -3.08
C SER A 15 -7.92 4.55 -1.96
N VAL A 16 -6.59 4.46 -1.92
CA VAL A 16 -5.83 3.87 -0.82
C VAL A 16 -4.77 4.87 -0.35
N VAL A 17 -4.75 5.14 0.95
CA VAL A 17 -3.81 6.10 1.54
C VAL A 17 -2.46 5.41 1.78
N GLY A 18 -1.40 5.94 1.18
CA GLY A 18 -0.04 5.46 1.44
C GLY A 18 0.50 6.03 2.74
N LEU A 19 0.68 5.18 3.75
CA LEU A 19 1.25 5.54 5.06
C LEU A 19 2.77 5.40 4.99
N ASP A 20 3.41 6.34 4.28
CA ASP A 20 4.84 6.33 3.98
C ASP A 20 5.53 7.52 4.69
N PRO A 21 5.56 7.54 6.05
CA PRO A 21 6.15 8.65 6.79
C PRO A 21 7.64 8.76 6.48
N THR A 22 8.14 9.99 6.50
CA THR A 22 9.57 10.29 6.48
C THR A 22 9.81 11.41 7.48
N GLU A 23 11.03 11.56 7.98
CA GLU A 23 11.41 12.65 8.90
C GLU A 23 11.01 14.01 8.33
N ALA A 24 11.12 14.20 7.01
CA ALA A 24 10.62 15.39 6.38
C ALA A 24 9.10 15.55 6.61
N LEU A 25 8.29 14.54 6.29
CA LEU A 25 6.83 14.63 6.31
C LEU A 25 6.21 14.74 7.71
N VAL A 26 6.89 14.24 8.74
CA VAL A 26 6.41 14.34 10.11
C VAL A 26 6.77 15.72 10.68
N PRO A 27 5.82 16.47 11.29
CA PRO A 27 6.13 17.72 11.95
C PRO A 27 7.27 17.59 12.97
N ALA A 28 8.26 18.50 12.91
CA ALA A 28 9.45 18.41 13.74
C ALA A 28 9.14 18.42 15.25
N GLN A 29 8.14 19.19 15.67
CA GLN A 29 7.68 19.24 17.06
C GLN A 29 7.05 17.92 17.55
N VAL A 30 6.48 17.12 16.65
CA VAL A 30 5.97 15.78 17.00
C VAL A 30 7.15 14.86 17.30
N VAL A 31 8.17 14.83 16.44
CA VAL A 31 9.39 14.08 16.69
C VAL A 31 10.04 14.52 18.01
N ALA A 32 10.21 15.83 18.21
CA ALA A 32 10.82 16.37 19.42
C ALA A 32 10.06 16.05 20.71
N SER A 33 8.74 15.86 20.65
CA SER A 33 7.91 15.62 21.85
C SER A 33 8.21 14.29 22.55
N PHE A 34 8.80 13.32 21.86
CA PHE A 34 9.15 12.01 22.42
C PHE A 34 10.60 11.93 22.95
N ALA A 35 11.36 13.03 22.91
CA ALA A 35 12.78 12.99 23.27
C ALA A 35 13.02 12.53 24.72
N ASP A 36 12.21 13.04 25.67
CA ASP A 36 12.36 12.72 27.09
C ASP A 36 11.93 11.28 27.39
N GLU A 37 10.79 10.84 26.85
CA GLU A 37 10.29 9.46 26.96
C GLU A 37 11.31 8.44 26.45
N ILE A 38 11.86 8.68 25.26
CA ILE A 38 12.88 7.79 24.68
C ILE A 38 14.18 7.81 25.47
N ALA A 39 14.55 8.94 26.08
CA ALA A 39 15.74 9.01 26.92
C ALA A 39 15.61 8.16 28.19
N ASP A 40 14.39 8.00 28.70
CA ASP A 40 14.07 7.19 29.89
C ASP A 40 13.92 5.70 29.56
N GLU A 41 13.34 5.35 28.40
CA GLU A 41 13.04 3.95 28.04
C GLU A 41 14.17 3.23 27.28
N VAL A 42 14.99 3.98 26.52
CA VAL A 42 16.03 3.39 25.67
C VAL A 42 17.41 3.56 26.32
N GLU A 43 17.93 2.45 26.85
CA GLU A 43 19.21 2.41 27.56
C GLU A 43 20.39 2.83 26.66
N ASP A 44 20.48 2.28 25.44
CA ASP A 44 21.56 2.63 24.51
C ASP A 44 21.25 3.94 23.78
N ALA A 45 22.07 4.96 24.05
CA ALA A 45 21.94 6.26 23.41
C ALA A 45 22.09 6.22 21.88
N ALA A 46 22.75 5.19 21.32
CA ALA A 46 22.88 5.01 19.88
C ALA A 46 21.56 4.64 19.19
N ASP A 47 20.63 3.99 19.91
CA ASP A 47 19.36 3.51 19.37
C ASP A 47 18.25 4.59 19.46
N ARG A 48 18.42 5.58 20.34
CA ARG A 48 17.43 6.64 20.61
C ARG A 48 16.93 7.37 19.37
N PRO A 49 17.77 7.79 18.40
CA PRO A 49 17.27 8.51 17.23
C PRO A 49 16.28 7.68 16.39
N ALA A 50 16.57 6.39 16.23
CA ALA A 50 15.71 5.47 15.48
C ALA A 50 14.40 5.20 16.22
N ALA A 51 14.47 4.95 17.53
CA ALA A 51 13.30 4.74 18.38
C ALA A 51 12.39 5.98 18.43
N GLN A 52 12.97 7.18 18.57
CA GLN A 52 12.22 8.43 18.57
C GLN A 52 11.49 8.69 17.24
N LEU A 53 12.15 8.44 16.10
CA LEU A 53 11.50 8.53 14.80
C LEU A 53 10.41 7.47 14.63
N ALA A 54 10.63 6.25 15.12
CA ALA A 54 9.66 5.16 15.01
C ALA A 54 8.36 5.48 15.75
N VAL A 55 8.44 5.95 17.00
CA VAL A 55 7.27 6.39 17.77
C VAL A 55 6.57 7.56 17.08
N ALA A 56 7.33 8.56 16.62
CA ALA A 56 6.76 9.70 15.91
C ALA A 56 6.08 9.31 14.59
N TYR A 57 6.61 8.33 13.85
CA TYR A 57 6.01 7.81 12.62
C TYR A 57 4.69 7.08 12.91
N PHE A 58 4.67 6.25 13.96
CA PHE A 58 3.44 5.59 14.40
C PHE A 58 2.37 6.61 14.79
N GLU A 59 2.70 7.57 15.64
CA GLU A 59 1.77 8.60 16.13
C GLU A 59 1.23 9.50 15.01
N TYR A 60 2.10 9.86 14.06
CA TYR A 60 1.71 10.57 12.85
C TYR A 60 0.72 9.76 11.99
N ASN A 61 0.99 8.47 11.78
CA ASN A 61 0.08 7.60 11.04
C ASN A 61 -1.22 7.34 11.81
N ARG A 62 -1.17 7.23 13.14
CA ARG A 62 -2.34 7.04 14.01
C ARG A 62 -3.34 8.18 13.83
N ALA A 63 -2.86 9.42 13.93
CA ALA A 63 -3.68 10.61 13.72
C ALA A 63 -4.30 10.64 12.30
N ILE A 64 -3.57 10.18 11.29
CA ILE A 64 -4.10 10.07 9.92
C ILE A 64 -5.17 8.98 9.83
N ILE A 65 -4.92 7.79 10.40
CA ILE A 65 -5.87 6.66 10.40
C ILE A 65 -7.17 7.07 11.08
N ASP A 66 -7.10 7.66 12.27
CA ASP A 66 -8.27 8.16 13.02
C ASP A 66 -9.12 9.12 12.17
N ALA A 67 -8.47 9.94 11.35
CA ALA A 67 -9.11 10.93 10.51
C ALA A 67 -9.67 10.39 9.20
N ILE A 68 -9.33 9.19 8.76
CA ILE A 68 -9.72 8.66 7.44
C ILE A 68 -10.49 7.34 7.49
N ALA A 69 -10.46 6.60 8.60
CA ALA A 69 -10.93 5.21 8.68
C ALA A 69 -12.39 5.00 8.20
N ASP A 70 -13.25 6.00 8.40
CA ASP A 70 -14.66 5.97 7.99
C ASP A 70 -14.90 6.36 6.52
N ILE A 71 -13.90 6.88 5.81
CA ILE A 71 -14.05 7.45 4.46
C ILE A 71 -13.13 6.82 3.39
N VAL A 72 -12.14 6.03 3.77
CA VAL A 72 -11.28 5.29 2.83
C VAL A 72 -11.38 3.78 3.10
N PRO A 73 -11.30 2.92 2.07
CA PRO A 73 -11.40 1.47 2.25
C PRO A 73 -10.12 0.84 2.78
N ALA A 74 -8.97 1.48 2.53
CA ALA A 74 -7.68 0.82 2.64
C ALA A 74 -6.53 1.79 2.92
N VAL A 75 -5.47 1.27 3.52
CA VAL A 75 -4.16 1.90 3.65
C VAL A 75 -3.07 1.02 3.05
N LYS A 76 -1.96 1.63 2.65
CA LYS A 76 -0.82 0.93 2.04
C LYS A 76 0.51 1.41 2.60
N PRO A 77 0.96 0.93 3.78
CA PRO A 77 2.26 1.32 4.33
C PRO A 77 3.42 0.76 3.49
N GLN A 78 4.40 1.61 3.18
CA GLN A 78 5.65 1.23 2.50
C GLN A 78 6.73 0.83 3.50
N ILE A 79 6.96 -0.48 3.65
CA ILE A 79 7.85 -1.05 4.68
C ILE A 79 9.28 -0.46 4.65
N ALA A 80 9.79 -0.05 3.48
CA ALA A 80 11.11 0.56 3.38
C ALA A 80 11.29 1.84 4.23
N MET A 81 10.21 2.60 4.46
CA MET A 81 10.26 3.80 5.31
C MET A 81 10.49 3.45 6.78
N TYR A 82 10.10 2.24 7.16
CA TYR A 82 10.17 1.71 8.53
C TYR A 82 11.48 0.93 8.71
N GLU A 83 11.84 0.05 7.78
CA GLU A 83 13.10 -0.71 7.79
C GLU A 83 14.34 0.20 7.89
N ALA A 84 14.26 1.43 7.36
CA ALA A 84 15.33 2.43 7.49
C ALA A 84 15.66 2.80 8.95
N LEU A 85 14.73 2.56 9.90
CA LEU A 85 14.90 2.78 11.33
C LEU A 85 15.27 1.48 12.09
N GLY A 86 15.58 0.39 11.38
CA GLY A 86 15.94 -0.88 11.99
C GLY A 86 14.79 -1.53 12.77
N PRO A 87 15.08 -2.28 13.85
CA PRO A 87 14.07 -3.02 14.61
C PRO A 87 12.91 -2.15 15.12
N ALA A 88 13.19 -0.98 15.70
CA ALA A 88 12.17 -0.06 16.18
C ALA A 88 11.21 0.38 15.07
N GLY A 89 11.72 0.56 13.85
CA GLY A 89 10.89 0.86 12.70
C GLY A 89 9.98 -0.30 12.30
N VAL A 90 10.49 -1.54 12.30
CA VAL A 90 9.68 -2.74 12.04
C VAL A 90 8.57 -2.87 13.09
N ASP A 91 8.86 -2.59 14.36
CA ASP A 91 7.84 -2.57 15.41
C ASP A 91 6.76 -1.51 15.10
N ALA A 92 7.16 -0.26 14.77
CA ALA A 92 6.23 0.79 14.38
C ALA A 92 5.41 0.46 13.11
N TYR A 93 5.97 -0.31 12.17
CA TYR A 93 5.25 -0.83 11.01
C TYR A 93 4.13 -1.77 11.44
N THR A 94 4.45 -2.77 12.26
CA THR A 94 3.46 -3.75 12.76
C THR A 94 2.37 -3.07 13.58
N MET A 95 2.73 -2.13 14.46
CA MET A 95 1.76 -1.32 15.22
C MET A 95 0.86 -0.49 14.29
N THR A 96 1.41 0.10 13.22
CA THR A 96 0.63 0.88 12.24
C THR A 96 -0.37 -0.02 11.50
N CYS A 97 0.06 -1.21 11.07
CA CYS A 97 -0.81 -2.18 10.40
C CYS A 97 -1.91 -2.70 11.34
N GLU A 98 -1.56 -3.09 12.57
CA GLU A 98 -2.51 -3.53 13.59
C GLU A 98 -3.55 -2.45 13.88
N TYR A 99 -3.09 -1.21 14.09
CA TYR A 99 -3.98 -0.08 14.37
C TYR A 99 -4.94 0.18 13.20
N ALA A 100 -4.45 0.18 11.96
CA ALA A 100 -5.30 0.33 10.78
C ALA A 100 -6.34 -0.79 10.67
N GLN A 101 -5.92 -2.05 10.86
CA GLN A 101 -6.81 -3.21 10.81
C GLN A 101 -7.89 -3.13 11.91
N SER A 102 -7.53 -2.69 13.12
CA SER A 102 -8.49 -2.51 14.23
C SER A 102 -9.54 -1.43 13.95
N HIS A 103 -9.26 -0.51 13.02
CA HIS A 103 -10.18 0.52 12.54
C HIS A 103 -10.98 0.09 11.29
N GLY A 104 -10.90 -1.19 10.92
CA GLY A 104 -11.66 -1.76 9.80
C GLY A 104 -11.09 -1.45 8.42
N LEU A 105 -9.87 -0.90 8.34
CA LEU A 105 -9.21 -0.62 7.07
C LEU A 105 -8.57 -1.89 6.51
N TYR A 106 -8.65 -2.04 5.19
CA TYR A 106 -7.90 -3.06 4.47
C TYR A 106 -6.41 -2.66 4.38
N VAL A 107 -5.50 -3.50 4.85
CA VAL A 107 -4.06 -3.16 4.92
C VAL A 107 -3.29 -3.81 3.77
N ILE A 108 -2.64 -3.01 2.93
CA ILE A 108 -1.78 -3.48 1.84
C ILE A 108 -0.30 -3.22 2.18
N GLY A 109 0.42 -4.26 2.63
CA GLY A 109 1.85 -4.19 2.88
C GLY A 109 2.66 -4.03 1.59
N ASP A 110 3.23 -2.85 1.37
CA ASP A 110 3.96 -2.58 0.13
C ASP A 110 5.43 -2.99 0.22
N ILE A 111 5.67 -4.31 0.26
CA ILE A 111 6.96 -4.94 0.56
C ILE A 111 7.79 -5.34 -0.67
N LYS A 112 7.17 -5.46 -1.85
CA LYS A 112 7.77 -5.78 -3.16
C LYS A 112 8.75 -6.96 -3.15
N ARG A 113 8.51 -7.98 -2.31
CA ARG A 113 9.43 -9.13 -2.17
C ARG A 113 9.49 -9.95 -3.45
N GLY A 114 10.66 -10.51 -3.74
CA GLY A 114 10.91 -11.37 -4.90
C GLY A 114 12.14 -12.22 -4.64
N ASP A 115 11.92 -13.49 -4.32
CA ASP A 115 12.94 -14.52 -4.10
C ASP A 115 12.39 -15.85 -4.64
N ILE A 116 13.06 -16.99 -4.41
CA ILE A 116 12.60 -18.30 -4.86
C ILE A 116 12.52 -19.33 -3.74
N GLY A 117 11.73 -20.39 -3.97
CA GLY A 117 11.69 -21.58 -3.11
C GLY A 117 11.40 -21.27 -1.65
N SER A 118 12.24 -21.78 -0.75
CA SER A 118 12.06 -21.62 0.70
C SER A 118 12.16 -20.17 1.17
N THR A 119 12.93 -19.32 0.49
CA THR A 119 13.06 -17.91 0.87
C THR A 119 11.80 -17.13 0.49
N ALA A 120 11.23 -17.40 -0.69
CA ALA A 120 9.91 -16.86 -1.06
C ALA A 120 8.82 -17.31 -0.07
N ALA A 121 8.86 -18.57 0.37
CA ALA A 121 7.93 -19.05 1.40
C ALA A 121 8.10 -18.34 2.75
N ALA A 122 9.33 -18.01 3.15
CA ALA A 122 9.58 -17.21 4.36
C ALA A 122 8.99 -15.79 4.24
N TYR A 123 9.16 -15.14 3.08
CA TYR A 123 8.51 -13.84 2.83
C TYR A 123 6.98 -13.94 2.73
N ALA A 124 6.43 -15.05 2.24
CA ALA A 124 4.99 -15.30 2.28
C ALA A 124 4.42 -15.44 3.72
N GLY A 125 5.30 -15.52 4.73
CA GLY A 125 4.98 -15.34 6.14
C GLY A 125 4.31 -14.00 6.48
N HIS A 126 4.50 -12.96 5.65
CA HIS A 126 3.72 -11.71 5.72
C HIS A 126 2.20 -11.96 5.67
N LEU A 127 1.77 -12.94 4.87
CA LEU A 127 0.37 -13.30 4.71
C LEU A 127 -0.06 -14.40 5.67
N SER A 128 0.76 -15.45 5.80
CA SER A 128 0.42 -16.67 6.54
C SER A 128 0.68 -16.59 8.04
N GLY A 129 1.41 -15.58 8.51
CA GLY A 129 1.78 -15.41 9.91
C GLY A 129 2.81 -16.46 10.38
N VAL A 130 2.95 -16.56 11.70
CA VAL A 130 3.86 -17.48 12.39
C VAL A 130 3.07 -18.65 12.95
N ALA A 131 3.34 -19.85 12.42
CA ALA A 131 2.61 -21.07 12.78
C ALA A 131 3.01 -21.68 14.14
N PHE A 132 4.05 -21.17 14.80
CA PHE A 132 4.55 -21.73 16.05
C PHE A 132 3.51 -21.58 17.17
N GLY A 133 3.05 -22.71 17.74
CA GLY A 133 2.08 -22.70 18.84
C GLY A 133 0.64 -22.40 18.41
N ALA A 134 0.32 -22.50 17.13
CA ALA A 134 -1.05 -22.37 16.61
C ALA A 134 -1.95 -23.46 17.22
N GLY A 135 -2.58 -23.14 18.35
CA GLY A 135 -3.68 -23.91 18.92
C GLY A 135 -4.96 -23.69 18.10
N GLU A 136 -6.11 -23.69 18.76
CA GLU A 136 -7.42 -23.46 18.11
C GLU A 136 -7.55 -22.06 17.46
N SER A 137 -6.68 -21.12 17.83
CA SER A 137 -6.72 -19.71 17.41
C SER A 137 -6.10 -19.43 16.03
N GLY A 138 -5.48 -20.42 15.39
CA GLY A 138 -4.74 -20.23 14.13
C GLY A 138 -3.33 -19.65 14.33
N PRO A 139 -2.60 -19.36 13.23
CA PRO A 139 -1.28 -18.74 13.30
C PRO A 139 -1.35 -17.33 13.90
N TYR A 140 -0.30 -16.94 14.63
CA TYR A 140 -0.15 -15.55 15.08
C TYR A 140 0.25 -14.69 13.87
N ASP A 141 -0.53 -13.66 13.56
CA ASP A 141 -0.24 -12.72 12.47
C ASP A 141 0.40 -11.44 13.04
N PRO A 142 1.73 -11.31 13.07
CA PRO A 142 2.39 -10.08 13.54
C PRO A 142 2.31 -8.94 12.52
N TRP A 143 1.91 -9.22 11.28
CA TRP A 143 2.01 -8.26 10.18
C TRP A 143 0.72 -7.47 9.99
N HIS A 144 -0.43 -8.08 10.31
CA HIS A 144 -1.75 -7.45 10.20
C HIS A 144 -2.05 -6.93 8.79
N GLU A 145 -1.47 -7.56 7.77
CA GLU A 145 -1.64 -7.23 6.36
C GLU A 145 -2.75 -8.09 5.75
N ASP A 146 -3.64 -7.49 4.96
CA ASP A 146 -4.64 -8.21 4.16
C ASP A 146 -4.14 -8.49 2.73
N ALA A 147 -3.16 -7.73 2.25
CA ALA A 147 -2.48 -8.00 0.98
C ALA A 147 -1.03 -7.54 1.00
N VAL A 148 -0.21 -8.08 0.08
CA VAL A 148 1.17 -7.61 -0.10
C VAL A 148 1.55 -7.36 -1.56
N THR A 149 2.50 -6.46 -1.80
CA THR A 149 3.10 -6.31 -3.13
C THR A 149 4.27 -7.27 -3.34
N VAL A 150 4.41 -7.82 -4.55
CA VAL A 150 5.45 -8.80 -4.90
C VAL A 150 6.09 -8.48 -6.26
N ASN A 151 7.36 -8.84 -6.42
CA ASN A 151 8.11 -8.66 -7.66
C ASN A 151 8.16 -9.99 -8.45
N PRO A 152 7.54 -10.07 -9.65
CA PRO A 152 7.43 -11.32 -10.41
C PRO A 152 8.66 -11.65 -11.26
N TYR A 153 9.76 -10.89 -11.14
CA TYR A 153 10.93 -11.01 -12.02
C TYR A 153 11.51 -12.43 -12.12
N LEU A 154 11.52 -13.17 -11.01
CA LEU A 154 12.07 -14.53 -10.95
C LEU A 154 11.13 -15.60 -11.54
N GLY A 155 9.87 -15.24 -11.78
CA GLY A 155 8.89 -16.12 -12.41
C GLY A 155 7.99 -16.84 -11.40
N THR A 156 7.43 -17.96 -11.85
CA THR A 156 6.32 -18.64 -11.15
C THR A 156 6.74 -19.23 -9.81
N ASP A 157 7.97 -19.71 -9.69
CA ASP A 157 8.55 -20.25 -8.45
C ASP A 157 8.72 -19.18 -7.35
N GLY A 158 8.91 -17.92 -7.72
CA GLY A 158 8.91 -16.80 -6.78
C GLY A 158 7.52 -16.31 -6.36
N ILE A 159 6.48 -16.58 -7.17
CA ILE A 159 5.12 -16.11 -6.92
C ILE A 159 4.23 -17.17 -6.26
N THR A 160 4.41 -18.45 -6.61
CA THR A 160 3.57 -19.56 -6.12
C THR A 160 3.45 -19.58 -4.60
N PRO A 161 4.54 -19.43 -3.80
CA PRO A 161 4.43 -19.43 -2.34
C PRO A 161 3.52 -18.32 -1.79
N PHE A 162 3.51 -17.15 -2.42
CA PHE A 162 2.63 -16.05 -2.01
C PHE A 162 1.18 -16.30 -2.40
N VAL A 163 0.90 -16.88 -3.59
CA VAL A 163 -0.46 -17.25 -4.01
C VAL A 163 -1.04 -18.31 -3.08
N GLU A 164 -0.24 -19.30 -2.69
CA GLU A 164 -0.63 -20.34 -1.74
C GLU A 164 -0.95 -19.75 -0.36
N ALA A 165 -0.07 -18.89 0.17
CA ALA A 165 -0.30 -18.22 1.45
C ALA A 165 -1.53 -17.30 1.42
N ALA A 166 -1.70 -16.51 0.35
CA ALA A 166 -2.87 -15.66 0.13
C ALA A 166 -4.17 -16.48 0.11
N THR A 167 -4.15 -17.61 -0.59
CA THR A 167 -5.32 -18.50 -0.68
C THR A 167 -5.64 -19.13 0.67
N ALA A 168 -4.64 -19.59 1.41
CA ALA A 168 -4.83 -20.25 2.70
C ALA A 168 -5.31 -19.28 3.81
N ALA A 169 -4.86 -18.02 3.76
CA ALA A 169 -5.15 -17.01 4.79
C ALA A 169 -6.32 -16.08 4.43
N ASP A 170 -7.02 -16.30 3.31
CA ASP A 170 -8.02 -15.37 2.75
C ASP A 170 -7.49 -13.93 2.56
N LYS A 171 -6.27 -13.83 2.01
CA LYS A 171 -5.55 -12.59 1.71
C LYS A 171 -5.28 -12.46 0.21
N ASP A 172 -4.59 -11.40 -0.21
CA ASP A 172 -4.30 -11.09 -1.61
C ASP A 172 -2.85 -10.69 -1.87
N ILE A 173 -2.47 -10.63 -3.15
CA ILE A 173 -1.18 -10.08 -3.59
C ILE A 173 -1.35 -9.10 -4.75
N PHE A 174 -0.39 -8.19 -4.89
CA PHE A 174 -0.27 -7.29 -6.04
C PHE A 174 1.11 -7.42 -6.70
N ALA A 175 1.16 -8.06 -7.86
CA ALA A 175 2.41 -8.27 -8.59
C ALA A 175 2.80 -7.03 -9.42
N LEU A 176 4.07 -6.65 -9.42
CA LEU A 176 4.57 -5.54 -10.25
C LEU A 176 4.47 -5.87 -11.75
N VAL A 177 3.66 -5.12 -12.50
CA VAL A 177 3.49 -5.30 -13.96
C VAL A 177 4.08 -4.12 -14.73
N ARG A 178 3.52 -2.93 -14.54
CA ARG A 178 3.91 -1.72 -15.25
C ARG A 178 3.99 -0.56 -14.27
N THR A 179 5.19 -0.15 -13.87
CA THR A 179 5.37 0.86 -12.81
C THR A 179 5.50 2.28 -13.37
N SER A 180 5.32 3.28 -12.51
CA SER A 180 5.29 4.70 -12.88
C SER A 180 6.64 5.43 -12.81
N ASN A 181 7.72 4.75 -12.42
CA ASN A 181 9.04 5.39 -12.33
C ASN A 181 9.64 5.69 -13.72
N PRO A 182 10.43 6.76 -13.88
CA PRO A 182 10.98 7.16 -15.18
C PRO A 182 11.82 6.09 -15.91
N SER A 183 12.59 5.30 -15.15
CA SER A 183 13.45 4.23 -15.69
C SER A 183 12.72 2.91 -15.95
N SER A 184 11.41 2.84 -15.74
CA SER A 184 10.64 1.60 -15.89
C SER A 184 10.76 0.99 -17.30
N SER A 185 10.90 1.82 -18.33
CA SER A 185 11.06 1.42 -19.72
C SER A 185 12.35 0.66 -20.03
N GLU A 186 13.38 0.76 -19.18
CA GLU A 186 14.66 0.05 -19.36
C GLU A 186 14.50 -1.47 -19.40
N ILE A 187 13.51 -2.01 -18.69
CA ILE A 187 13.20 -3.44 -18.67
C ILE A 187 11.78 -3.70 -19.18
N GLN A 188 10.79 -2.95 -18.68
CA GLN A 188 9.38 -3.30 -18.88
C GLN A 188 8.95 -3.16 -20.34
N GLU A 189 9.55 -2.23 -21.08
CA GLU A 189 9.23 -1.97 -22.50
C GLU A 189 10.13 -2.71 -23.50
N LEU A 190 11.05 -3.56 -23.02
CA LEU A 190 11.88 -4.36 -23.92
C LEU A 190 10.98 -5.26 -24.79
N GLU A 191 11.28 -5.29 -26.08
CA GLU A 191 10.57 -6.12 -27.05
C GLU A 191 10.99 -7.58 -26.90
N LEU A 192 10.01 -8.47 -26.88
CA LEU A 192 10.23 -9.91 -26.86
C LEU A 192 10.40 -10.42 -28.30
N ALA A 193 11.22 -11.45 -28.48
CA ALA A 193 11.46 -12.06 -29.80
C ALA A 193 10.17 -12.58 -30.47
N GLY A 194 9.16 -12.96 -29.68
CA GLY A 194 7.85 -13.40 -30.15
C GLY A 194 6.84 -12.27 -30.40
N GLY A 195 7.25 -11.01 -30.25
CA GLY A 195 6.38 -9.84 -30.25
C GLY A 195 5.83 -9.50 -28.86
N GLY A 196 5.36 -8.25 -28.74
CA GLY A 196 4.95 -7.66 -27.46
C GLY A 196 6.14 -7.24 -26.58
N ARG A 197 5.82 -6.70 -25.41
CA ARG A 197 6.76 -6.17 -24.43
C ARG A 197 6.83 -7.03 -23.17
N VAL A 198 7.91 -6.90 -22.41
CA VAL A 198 8.09 -7.62 -21.13
C VAL A 198 6.90 -7.43 -20.20
N TYR A 199 6.41 -6.20 -20.00
CA TYR A 199 5.28 -5.97 -19.09
C TYR A 199 3.99 -6.65 -19.54
N GLU A 200 3.77 -6.80 -20.85
CA GLU A 200 2.59 -7.49 -21.40
C GLU A 200 2.66 -8.99 -21.13
N HIS A 201 3.85 -9.57 -21.24
CA HIS A 201 4.06 -10.97 -20.89
C HIS A 201 3.89 -11.22 -19.38
N VAL A 202 4.39 -10.29 -18.55
CA VAL A 202 4.17 -10.34 -17.10
C VAL A 202 2.67 -10.20 -16.78
N ALA A 203 1.94 -9.33 -17.47
CA ALA A 203 0.49 -9.22 -17.33
C ALA A 203 -0.22 -10.55 -17.61
N ASP A 204 0.17 -11.26 -18.68
CA ASP A 204 -0.39 -12.59 -18.97
C ASP A 204 -0.05 -13.62 -17.90
N LEU A 205 1.14 -13.55 -17.30
CA LEU A 205 1.53 -14.43 -16.19
C LEU A 205 0.67 -14.15 -14.95
N VAL A 206 0.48 -12.88 -14.61
CA VAL A 206 -0.34 -12.44 -13.46
C VAL A 206 -1.78 -12.93 -13.61
N GLU A 207 -2.40 -12.71 -14.77
CA GLU A 207 -3.74 -13.21 -15.05
C GLU A 207 -3.81 -14.74 -14.92
N ARG A 208 -2.79 -15.48 -15.42
CA ARG A 208 -2.70 -16.94 -15.29
C ARG A 208 -2.56 -17.40 -13.84
N TRP A 209 -1.69 -16.79 -13.05
CA TRP A 209 -1.49 -17.15 -11.65
C TRP A 209 -2.77 -16.94 -10.82
N GLY A 210 -3.59 -15.95 -11.19
CA GLY A 210 -4.85 -15.66 -10.53
C GLY A 210 -6.01 -16.61 -10.87
N GLN A 211 -5.98 -17.35 -11.98
CA GLN A 211 -7.15 -18.08 -12.53
C GLN A 211 -7.88 -18.99 -11.51
N GLY A 212 -7.14 -19.67 -10.64
CA GLY A 212 -7.72 -20.57 -9.64
C GLY A 212 -8.31 -19.88 -8.40
N THR A 213 -8.27 -18.56 -8.32
CA THR A 213 -8.57 -17.78 -7.11
C THR A 213 -9.62 -16.69 -7.33
N VAL A 214 -10.35 -16.73 -8.45
CA VAL A 214 -11.40 -15.76 -8.79
C VAL A 214 -12.53 -15.80 -7.76
N GLY A 215 -12.76 -14.66 -7.12
CA GLY A 215 -13.80 -14.46 -6.10
C GLY A 215 -15.17 -14.12 -6.68
N GLN A 216 -16.11 -13.77 -5.79
CA GLN A 216 -17.50 -13.47 -6.11
C GLN A 216 -17.64 -12.23 -6.99
N HIS A 217 -16.73 -11.25 -6.84
CA HIS A 217 -16.71 -10.04 -7.66
C HIS A 217 -15.93 -10.18 -8.97
N ARG A 218 -15.62 -11.43 -9.40
CA ARG A 218 -14.91 -11.78 -10.64
C ARG A 218 -13.43 -11.40 -10.67
N TYR A 219 -12.88 -10.90 -9.57
CA TYR A 219 -11.45 -10.63 -9.45
C TYR A 219 -10.73 -11.73 -8.67
N SER A 220 -9.53 -12.08 -9.11
CA SER A 220 -8.66 -13.04 -8.45
C SER A 220 -7.94 -12.44 -7.25
N ARG A 221 -7.33 -13.30 -6.42
CA ARG A 221 -6.44 -12.87 -5.33
C ARG A 221 -5.11 -12.30 -5.82
N VAL A 222 -4.80 -12.51 -7.10
CA VAL A 222 -3.57 -12.03 -7.73
C VAL A 222 -3.92 -10.75 -8.50
N GLY A 223 -3.69 -9.62 -7.85
CA GLY A 223 -3.76 -8.29 -8.44
C GLY A 223 -2.47 -7.88 -9.15
N ALA A 224 -2.51 -6.74 -9.83
CA ALA A 224 -1.37 -6.13 -10.50
C ALA A 224 -1.10 -4.71 -10.01
N VAL A 225 0.16 -4.32 -9.95
CA VAL A 225 0.57 -2.92 -9.82
C VAL A 225 0.75 -2.33 -11.21
N VAL A 226 -0.10 -1.34 -11.54
CA VAL A 226 -0.13 -0.65 -12.84
C VAL A 226 -0.11 0.86 -12.58
N GLY A 227 0.94 1.55 -13.01
CA GLY A 227 1.17 2.97 -12.71
C GLY A 227 0.31 3.92 -13.53
N ALA A 228 -0.12 5.02 -12.91
CA ALA A 228 -1.00 6.04 -13.49
C ALA A 228 -0.41 6.85 -14.68
N THR A 229 0.89 6.72 -14.96
CA THR A 229 1.61 7.61 -15.90
C THR A 229 1.47 7.19 -17.37
N HIS A 230 0.84 6.05 -17.67
CA HIS A 230 0.69 5.53 -19.04
C HIS A 230 -0.77 5.13 -19.32
N PRO A 231 -1.69 6.09 -19.56
CA PRO A 231 -3.13 5.84 -19.63
C PRO A 231 -3.55 4.81 -20.67
N GLU A 232 -2.99 4.89 -21.87
CA GLU A 232 -3.33 3.96 -22.97
C GLU A 232 -2.80 2.55 -22.70
N GLU A 233 -1.62 2.42 -22.09
CA GLU A 233 -1.10 1.12 -21.64
C GLU A 233 -1.97 0.56 -20.52
N GLY A 234 -2.42 1.39 -19.58
CA GLY A 234 -3.35 1.02 -18.51
C GLY A 234 -4.68 0.46 -19.05
N ARG A 235 -5.26 1.12 -20.05
CA ARG A 235 -6.48 0.65 -20.74
C ARG A 235 -6.26 -0.68 -21.46
N ALA A 236 -5.15 -0.82 -22.18
CA ALA A 236 -4.80 -2.08 -22.84
C ALA A 236 -4.60 -3.22 -21.83
N LEU A 237 -3.94 -2.94 -20.71
CA LEU A 237 -3.73 -3.91 -19.63
C LEU A 237 -5.03 -4.32 -18.94
N ARG A 238 -5.97 -3.38 -18.75
CA ARG A 238 -7.31 -3.69 -18.23
C ARG A 238 -8.05 -4.68 -19.12
N ALA A 239 -8.00 -4.50 -20.44
CA ALA A 239 -8.58 -5.44 -21.39
C ALA A 239 -7.86 -6.81 -21.39
N ARG A 240 -6.53 -6.80 -21.17
CA ARG A 240 -5.68 -8.00 -21.18
C ARG A 240 -5.83 -8.86 -19.92
N MET A 241 -6.11 -8.23 -18.77
CA MET A 241 -6.23 -8.90 -17.46
C MET A 241 -7.62 -8.70 -16.83
N PRO A 242 -8.70 -9.25 -17.42
CA PRO A 242 -10.07 -8.96 -17.02
C PRO A 242 -10.42 -9.39 -15.59
N HIS A 243 -9.72 -10.38 -15.02
CA HIS A 243 -9.96 -10.85 -13.64
C HIS A 243 -8.91 -10.36 -12.64
N THR A 244 -8.02 -9.46 -13.06
CA THR A 244 -6.93 -8.96 -12.20
C THR A 244 -7.29 -7.58 -11.64
N PHE A 245 -7.29 -7.41 -10.32
CA PHE A 245 -7.53 -6.12 -9.68
C PHE A 245 -6.26 -5.25 -9.72
N PHE A 246 -6.37 -3.96 -10.03
CA PHE A 246 -5.20 -3.07 -10.12
C PHE A 246 -5.00 -2.23 -8.86
N LEU A 247 -3.79 -2.27 -8.32
CA LEU A 247 -3.26 -1.25 -7.44
C LEU A 247 -2.55 -0.19 -8.29
N VAL A 248 -3.05 1.03 -8.27
CA VAL A 248 -2.62 2.10 -9.19
C VAL A 248 -1.84 3.18 -8.44
N PRO A 249 -0.49 3.08 -8.35
CA PRO A 249 0.33 4.14 -7.81
C PRO A 249 0.54 5.27 -8.81
N GLY A 250 0.94 6.44 -8.29
CA GLY A 250 1.41 7.56 -9.11
C GLY A 250 0.39 8.67 -9.37
N TYR A 251 -0.79 8.60 -8.76
CA TYR A 251 -1.73 9.73 -8.74
C TYR A 251 -1.14 10.93 -7.99
N GLY A 252 -1.34 12.14 -8.52
CA GLY A 252 -0.89 13.40 -7.94
C GLY A 252 0.62 13.60 -8.01
N ALA A 253 1.36 13.13 -6.99
CA ALA A 253 2.78 13.48 -6.80
C ALA A 253 3.72 12.99 -7.92
N GLN A 254 3.31 12.01 -8.73
CA GLN A 254 4.06 11.51 -9.88
C GLN A 254 3.44 11.96 -11.21
N GLY A 255 2.47 12.88 -11.18
CA GLY A 255 1.88 13.50 -12.36
C GLY A 255 0.63 12.83 -12.91
N GLY A 256 0.23 11.65 -12.41
CA GLY A 256 -1.00 10.98 -12.82
C GLY A 256 -2.25 11.73 -12.32
N THR A 257 -3.25 11.89 -13.18
CA THR A 257 -4.54 12.50 -12.86
C THR A 257 -5.65 11.46 -12.76
N ALA A 258 -6.83 11.84 -12.29
CA ALA A 258 -7.98 10.93 -12.27
C ALA A 258 -8.33 10.45 -13.69
N ARG A 259 -8.27 11.34 -14.69
CA ARG A 259 -8.55 11.00 -16.09
C ARG A 259 -7.58 9.95 -16.64
N ASP A 260 -6.32 10.00 -16.21
CA ASP A 260 -5.28 9.08 -16.65
C ASP A 260 -5.53 7.64 -16.18
N VAL A 261 -6.18 7.49 -15.02
CA VAL A 261 -6.49 6.17 -14.44
C VAL A 261 -7.89 5.66 -14.78
N ALA A 262 -8.76 6.48 -15.37
CA ALA A 262 -10.14 6.10 -15.68
C ALA A 262 -10.22 4.83 -16.56
N GLY A 263 -9.31 4.68 -17.52
CA GLY A 263 -9.25 3.49 -18.39
C GLY A 263 -8.77 2.21 -17.70
N MET A 264 -8.35 2.28 -16.44
CA MET A 264 -7.92 1.13 -15.65
C MET A 264 -9.05 0.46 -14.87
N PHE A 265 -10.20 1.14 -14.73
CA PHE A 265 -11.42 0.60 -14.15
C PHE A 265 -12.19 -0.22 -15.20
N ASP A 266 -13.00 -1.18 -14.75
CA ASP A 266 -13.94 -1.89 -15.62
C ASP A 266 -15.18 -1.05 -15.94
N ASP A 267 -16.05 -1.56 -16.82
CA ASP A 267 -17.26 -0.87 -17.26
C ASP A 267 -18.28 -0.62 -16.12
N ALA A 268 -18.08 -1.23 -14.96
CA ALA A 268 -18.90 -1.02 -13.76
C ALA A 268 -18.22 -0.08 -12.74
N GLY A 269 -17.09 0.54 -13.11
CA GLY A 269 -16.32 1.41 -12.21
C GLY A 269 -15.57 0.64 -11.11
N SER A 270 -15.31 -0.64 -11.29
CA SER A 270 -14.57 -1.49 -10.34
C SER A 270 -13.18 -1.87 -10.90
N GLY A 271 -12.47 -2.77 -10.22
CA GLY A 271 -11.24 -3.39 -10.72
C GLY A 271 -9.96 -2.61 -10.51
N ALA A 272 -10.01 -1.44 -9.88
CA ALA A 272 -8.83 -0.68 -9.50
C ALA A 272 -9.00 0.06 -8.17
N ILE A 273 -7.88 0.28 -7.48
CA ILE A 273 -7.75 1.18 -6.34
C ILE A 273 -6.53 2.08 -6.53
N VAL A 274 -6.69 3.37 -6.30
CA VAL A 274 -5.69 4.38 -6.65
C VAL A 274 -4.96 4.86 -5.41
N ASN A 275 -3.63 4.72 -5.42
CA ASN A 275 -2.80 5.11 -4.29
C ASN A 275 -2.37 6.58 -4.33
N SER A 276 -2.53 7.26 -3.19
CA SER A 276 -1.88 8.55 -2.92
C SER A 276 -1.25 8.52 -1.53
N SER A 277 0.06 8.78 -1.49
CA SER A 277 0.85 8.85 -0.27
C SER A 277 1.05 10.31 0.13
N ARG A 278 2.16 10.92 -0.30
CA ARG A 278 2.49 12.35 -0.10
C ARG A 278 1.38 13.35 -0.43
N GLY A 279 0.46 13.00 -1.34
CA GLY A 279 -0.68 13.85 -1.68
C GLY A 279 -1.71 13.99 -0.56
N ILE A 280 -1.78 12.99 0.33
CA ILE A 280 -2.70 12.94 1.47
C ILE A 280 -1.94 13.21 2.76
N ILE A 281 -0.95 12.38 3.11
CA ILE A 281 -0.27 12.50 4.41
C ILE A 281 0.51 13.82 4.50
N GLY A 282 1.06 14.31 3.38
CA GLY A 282 1.77 15.58 3.30
C GLY A 282 0.89 16.80 3.02
N ALA A 283 -0.43 16.66 2.96
CA ALA A 283 -1.34 17.74 2.54
C ALA A 283 -1.28 18.95 3.48
N TRP A 284 -1.03 18.74 4.78
CA TRP A 284 -0.94 19.78 5.80
C TRP A 284 0.04 20.89 5.44
N ARG A 285 1.13 20.57 4.74
CA ARG A 285 2.15 21.54 4.31
C ARG A 285 1.62 22.59 3.33
N LYS A 286 0.53 22.29 2.62
CA LYS A 286 -0.07 23.17 1.61
C LYS A 286 -1.20 24.03 2.17
N THR A 287 -1.58 23.83 3.44
CA THR A 287 -2.70 24.56 4.08
C THR A 287 -2.35 26.02 4.40
N GLY A 288 -1.06 26.32 4.59
CA GLY A 288 -0.60 27.61 5.12
C GLY A 288 -0.87 27.81 6.62
N ALA A 289 -1.50 26.84 7.29
CA ALA A 289 -1.85 26.91 8.72
C ALA A 289 -0.74 26.39 9.64
N TYR A 290 0.26 25.67 9.09
CA TYR A 290 1.36 25.14 9.86
C TYR A 290 2.29 26.23 10.40
N SER A 291 2.72 26.07 11.65
CA SER A 291 3.73 26.90 12.30
C SER A 291 4.64 26.00 13.12
N GLU A 292 5.95 26.22 13.07
CA GLU A 292 6.93 25.51 13.91
C GLU A 292 6.74 25.78 15.41
N THR A 293 5.96 26.80 15.77
CA THR A 293 5.70 27.18 17.17
C THR A 293 4.42 26.55 17.76
N MET A 294 3.64 25.82 16.96
CA MET A 294 2.44 25.13 17.46
C MET A 294 2.84 23.89 18.28
N SER A 295 1.96 23.43 19.17
CA SER A 295 2.20 22.19 19.92
C SER A 295 2.22 20.98 18.99
N ALA A 296 2.82 19.87 19.45
CA ALA A 296 2.79 18.60 18.75
C ALA A 296 1.33 18.13 18.48
N GLU A 297 0.46 18.27 19.48
CA GLU A 297 -0.98 17.96 19.38
C GLU A 297 -1.66 18.77 18.27
N SER A 298 -1.53 20.10 18.27
CA SER A 298 -2.13 20.94 17.21
C SER A 298 -1.53 20.66 15.83
N ALA A 299 -0.28 20.21 15.76
CA ALA A 299 0.33 19.78 14.50
C ALA A 299 -0.30 18.48 14.00
N LEU A 300 -0.56 17.51 14.88
CA LEU A 300 -1.26 16.26 14.53
C LEU A 300 -2.72 16.52 14.15
N ASP A 301 -3.43 17.43 14.82
CA ASP A 301 -4.79 17.83 14.42
C ASP A 301 -4.80 18.42 13.01
N LEU A 302 -3.84 19.30 12.69
CA LEU A 302 -3.71 19.87 11.35
C LEU A 302 -3.38 18.79 10.31
N VAL A 303 -2.54 17.81 10.65
CA VAL A 303 -2.23 16.66 9.80
C VAL A 303 -3.49 15.84 9.52
N ALA A 304 -4.24 15.49 10.55
CA ALA A 304 -5.49 14.74 10.49
C ALA A 304 -6.52 15.43 9.58
N ASP A 305 -6.81 16.72 9.85
CA ASP A 305 -7.76 17.51 9.07
C ASP A 305 -7.34 17.63 7.59
N ALA A 306 -6.06 17.90 7.34
CA ALA A 306 -5.56 18.03 5.98
C ALA A 306 -5.59 16.69 5.23
N ALA A 307 -5.25 15.59 5.88
CA ALA A 307 -5.30 14.25 5.30
C ALA A 307 -6.74 13.85 4.96
N ARG A 308 -7.70 14.05 5.88
CA ARG A 308 -9.12 13.78 5.63
C ARG A 308 -9.65 14.58 4.44
N ASN A 309 -9.38 15.89 4.41
CA ASN A 309 -9.80 16.75 3.30
C ASN A 309 -9.18 16.33 1.96
N ALA A 310 -7.89 15.96 1.96
CA ALA A 310 -7.22 15.48 0.75
C ALA A 310 -7.77 14.13 0.26
N ALA A 311 -8.11 13.22 1.18
CA ALA A 311 -8.73 11.93 0.84
C ALA A 311 -10.13 12.11 0.23
N ILE A 312 -10.94 13.03 0.79
CA ILE A 312 -12.26 13.39 0.24
C ILE A 312 -12.11 14.00 -1.16
N ALA A 313 -11.18 14.95 -1.33
CA ALA A 313 -10.94 15.59 -2.63
C ALA A 313 -10.49 14.57 -3.69
N MET A 314 -9.61 13.64 -3.34
CA MET A 314 -9.17 12.56 -4.23
C MET A 314 -10.33 11.64 -4.62
N ARG A 315 -11.17 11.24 -3.66
CA ARG A 315 -12.38 10.45 -3.93
C ARG A 315 -13.26 11.15 -4.96
N ASP A 316 -13.55 12.42 -4.74
CA ASP A 316 -14.47 13.18 -5.60
C ASP A 316 -13.88 13.37 -7.01
N ASP A 317 -12.57 13.59 -7.14
CA ASP A 317 -11.89 13.67 -8.43
C ASP A 317 -11.93 12.33 -9.19
N LEU A 318 -11.67 11.21 -8.52
CA LEU A 318 -11.76 9.87 -9.12
C LEU A 318 -13.19 9.54 -9.55
N ARG A 319 -14.19 9.80 -8.70
CA ARG A 319 -15.59 9.52 -9.03
C ARG A 319 -16.12 10.36 -10.18
N ALA A 320 -15.56 11.54 -10.42
CA ALA A 320 -15.97 12.41 -11.51
C ALA A 320 -15.60 11.87 -12.91
N VAL A 321 -14.70 10.89 -12.99
CA VAL A 321 -14.16 10.38 -14.26
C VAL A 321 -14.36 8.88 -14.47
N MET A 322 -14.84 8.17 -13.45
CA MET A 322 -15.15 6.74 -13.55
C MET A 322 -16.45 6.53 -14.33
N PRO A 323 -16.59 5.39 -15.05
CA PRO A 323 -17.82 5.01 -15.74
C PRO A 323 -19.04 4.95 -14.81
#